data_AF-A0A3M1GRW6-F1
#
_entry.id   AF-A0A3M1GRW6-F1
#
_cell.length_a   1.000
_cell.length_b   1.000
_cell.length_c   1.000
_cell.angle_alpha   90.00
_cell.angle_beta   90.00
_cell.angle_gamma   90.00
#
_symmetry.space_group_name_H-M   'P 1'
#
loop_
_entity.id
_entity.type
_entity.pdbx_description
1 polymer ?
#
loop_
_entity_poly.entity_id
_entity_poly.type
_entity_poly.pdbx_seq_one_letter_code
_entity_poly.pdbx_strand_id
1 'polypeptide(L)' 'GVPEADLEAARTFQRRAQFLLDFVEAENSTGFHAPQESVRVLSLALDYARQGQMAVRPLKDRHAPTPSPIAAVDAE' A
#
# COMPACT_ATOMS: atom_id res chain seq x y z
N GLY A 1 -15.48 -7.70 7.68
CA GLY A 1 -14.51 -6.80 7.03
C GLY A 1 -13.27 -6.69 7.91
N VAL A 2 -12.15 -6.16 7.40
CA VAL A 2 -10.92 -5.97 8.18
C VAL A 2 -11.14 -4.81 9.19
N PRO A 3 -10.80 -4.97 10.49
CA PRO A 3 -10.86 -3.91 11.48
C PRO A 3 -10.04 -2.68 11.08
N GLU A 4 -10.54 -1.50 11.43
CA GLU A 4 -9.88 -0.23 11.08
C GLU A 4 -8.46 -0.12 11.66
N ALA A 5 -8.28 -0.56 12.91
CA ALA A 5 -6.98 -0.58 13.58
C ALA A 5 -5.93 -1.40 12.81
N ASP A 6 -6.35 -2.49 12.16
CA ASP A 6 -5.43 -3.33 11.37
C ASP A 6 -5.00 -2.64 10.05
N LEU A 7 -5.81 -1.71 9.55
CA LEU A 7 -5.52 -0.97 8.31
C LEU A 7 -4.67 0.29 8.53
N GLU A 8 -4.52 0.75 9.77
CA GLU A 8 -3.90 2.04 10.10
C GLU A 8 -2.49 2.19 9.51
N ALA A 9 -1.65 1.17 9.69
CA ALA A 9 -0.28 1.17 9.17
C ALA A 9 -0.24 1.25 7.64
N ALA A 10 -1.03 0.42 6.96
CA ALA A 10 -1.10 0.40 5.50
C ALA A 10 -1.61 1.74 4.93
N ARG A 11 -2.63 2.35 5.56
CA ARG A 11 -3.17 3.65 5.15
C ARG A 11 -2.18 4.79 5.39
N THR A 12 -1.43 4.74 6.48
CA THR A 12 -0.37 5.72 6.77
C THR A 12 0.71 5.68 5.70
N PHE A 13 1.20 4.49 5.34
CA PHE A 13 2.18 4.34 4.27
C PHE A 13 1.65 4.77 2.90
N GLN A 14 0.41 4.38 2.58
CA GLN A 14 -0.23 4.82 1.33
C GLN A 14 -0.34 6.33 1.24
N ARG A 15 -0.75 7.00 2.32
CA ARG A 15 -0.87 8.47 2.36
C ARG A 15 0.47 9.16 2.10
N ARG A 16 1.56 8.64 2.68
CA ARG A 16 2.91 9.17 2.45
C ARG A 16 3.38 8.94 1.02
N ALA A 17 3.19 7.73 0.49
CA ALA A 17 3.55 7.39 -0.88
C ALA A 17 2.81 8.31 -1.88
N GLN A 18 1.50 8.46 -1.69
CA GLN A 18 0.66 9.30 -2.55
C GLN A 18 1.10 10.76 -2.52
N PHE A 19 1.32 11.33 -1.34
CA PHE A 19 1.76 12.73 -1.21
C PHE A 19 3.06 13.00 -1.97
N LEU A 20 4.04 12.08 -1.88
CA LEU A 20 5.34 12.25 -2.55
C LEU A 20 5.23 12.07 -4.07
N LEU A 21 4.40 11.14 -4.52
CA LEU A 21 4.11 10.97 -5.94
C LEU A 21 3.44 12.23 -6.52
N ASP A 22 2.37 12.70 -5.86
CA ASP A 22 1.63 13.89 -6.28
C ASP A 22 2.53 15.13 -6.24
N PHE A 23 3.46 15.23 -5.27
CA PHE A 23 4.42 16.33 -5.21
C PHE A 23 5.31 16.42 -6.46
N VAL A 24 5.76 15.27 -7.00
CA VAL A 24 6.57 15.25 -8.23
C VAL A 24 5.71 15.46 -9.48
N GLU A 25 4.50 14.89 -9.50
CA GLU A 25 3.58 14.98 -10.65
C GLU A 25 2.93 16.36 -10.81
N ALA A 26 2.71 17.07 -9.70
CA ALA A 26 2.06 18.39 -9.70
C ALA A 26 2.78 19.45 -10.55
N GLU A 27 4.06 19.24 -10.88
CA GLU A 27 4.84 20.13 -11.73
C GLU A 27 5.59 19.30 -12.79
N ASN A 28 5.14 19.42 -14.04
CA ASN A 28 5.56 18.59 -15.17
C ASN A 28 7.05 18.71 -15.53
N SER A 29 7.73 19.76 -15.09
CA SER A 29 9.13 20.02 -15.43
C SER A 29 10.13 19.70 -14.31
N THR A 30 9.69 19.13 -13.18
CA THR A 30 10.60 18.76 -12.07
C THR A 30 11.64 17.75 -12.52
N GLY A 31 11.27 16.82 -13.40
CA GLY A 31 12.17 15.87 -14.03
C GLY A 31 13.25 16.51 -14.93
N PHE A 32 13.11 17.79 -15.29
CA PHE A 32 14.11 18.57 -16.02
C PHE A 32 14.86 19.56 -15.12
N HIS A 33 14.15 20.32 -14.29
CA HIS A 33 14.75 21.34 -13.42
C HIS A 33 15.50 20.76 -12.22
N ALA A 34 15.06 19.61 -11.70
CA ALA A 34 15.64 18.97 -10.53
C ALA A 34 15.60 17.43 -10.62
N PRO A 35 16.17 16.82 -11.68
CA PRO A 35 16.01 15.39 -11.97
C PRO A 35 16.45 14.47 -10.82
N GLN A 36 17.56 14.80 -10.15
CA GLN A 36 18.08 14.00 -9.03
C GLN A 36 17.13 14.04 -7.83
N GLU A 37 16.52 15.19 -7.59
CA GLU A 37 15.56 15.37 -6.50
C GLU A 37 14.24 14.66 -6.81
N SER A 38 13.75 14.75 -8.05
CA SER A 38 12.59 13.97 -8.50
C SER A 38 12.81 12.47 -8.31
N VAL A 39 13.98 11.94 -8.68
CA VAL A 39 14.31 10.52 -8.46
C VAL A 39 14.37 10.18 -6.97
N ARG A 40 14.97 11.04 -6.14
CA ARG A 40 15.02 10.82 -4.68
C ARG A 40 13.62 10.75 -4.08
N VAL A 41 12.73 11.69 -4.43
CA VAL A 41 11.35 11.73 -3.95
C VAL A 41 10.53 10.53 -4.46
N LEU A 42 10.65 10.19 -5.74
CA LEU A 42 9.97 9.02 -6.32
C LEU A 42 10.47 7.71 -5.68
N SER A 43 11.75 7.61 -5.34
CA SER A 43 12.30 6.44 -4.64
C SER A 43 11.72 6.31 -3.22
N LEU A 44 11.53 7.42 -2.51
CA LEU A 44 10.83 7.42 -1.21
C LEU A 44 9.36 7.04 -1.36
N ALA A 45 8.68 7.54 -2.39
CA ALA A 45 7.29 7.16 -2.67
C ALA A 45 7.18 5.65 -2.92
N LEU A 46 8.11 5.07 -3.69
CA LEU A 46 8.17 3.64 -3.96
C LEU A 46 8.42 2.81 -2.69
N ASP A 47 9.35 3.24 -1.83
CA ASP A 47 9.62 2.55 -0.56
C ASP A 47 8.39 2.55 0.35
N TYR A 48 7.72 3.69 0.54
CA TYR A 48 6.48 3.74 1.32
C TYR A 48 5.36 2.91 0.69
N ALA A 49 5.20 2.92 -0.64
CA ALA A 49 4.24 2.07 -1.31
C ALA A 49 4.53 0.59 -1.02
N ARG A 50 5.81 0.20 -1.02
CA ARG A 50 6.22 -1.18 -0.72
C ARG A 50 5.95 -1.55 0.74
N GLN A 51 6.24 -0.66 1.68
CA GLN A 51 5.91 -0.85 3.10
C GLN A 51 4.39 -0.98 3.31
N GLY A 52 3.58 -0.17 2.63
CA GLY A 52 2.12 -0.28 2.65
C GLY A 52 1.62 -1.64 2.14
N GLN A 53 2.18 -2.12 1.03
CA GLN A 53 1.88 -3.46 0.51
C GLN A 53 2.25 -4.57 1.51
N MET A 54 3.43 -4.46 2.16
CA MET A 54 3.88 -5.43 3.16
C MET A 54 3.01 -5.39 4.42
N ALA A 55 2.49 -4.22 4.81
CA ALA A 55 1.58 -4.07 5.93
C ALA A 55 0.18 -4.67 5.67
N VAL A 56 -0.36 -4.52 4.45
CA VAL A 56 -1.72 -5.00 4.13
C VAL A 56 -1.78 -6.49 3.78
N ARG A 57 -0.73 -7.06 3.16
CA ARG A 57 -0.73 -8.45 2.66
C ARG A 57 -1.10 -9.49 3.74
N PRO A 58 -0.52 -9.47 4.96
CA PRO A 58 -0.86 -10.45 5.99
C PRO A 58 -2.31 -10.37 6.49
N LEU A 59 -2.98 -9.22 6.31
CA LEU A 59 -4.35 -9.03 6.80
C LEU A 59 -5.35 -9.86 6.01
N LYS A 60 -5.06 -10.14 4.73
CA LYS A 60 -5.86 -11.03 3.88
C LYS A 60 -5.97 -12.42 4.51
N ASP A 61 -4.85 -12.94 5.02
CA ASP A 61 -4.79 -14.28 5.58
C ASP A 61 -5.41 -14.32 6.98
N ARG A 62 -5.16 -13.29 7.79
CA ARG A 62 -5.71 -13.17 9.16
C ARG A 62 -7.23 -13.01 9.20
N HIS A 63 -7.79 -12.35 8.20
CA HIS A 63 -9.23 -12.12 8.07
C HIS A 63 -9.85 -12.93 6.93
N ALA A 64 -9.21 -14.04 6.56
CA ALA A 64 -9.81 -14.98 5.63
C ALA A 64 -11.18 -15.39 6.16
N PRO A 65 -12.24 -15.39 5.33
CA PRO A 65 -13.54 -15.84 5.77
C PRO A 65 -13.43 -17.29 6.26
N THR A 66 -14.02 -17.60 7.40
CA THR A 66 -14.17 -18.99 7.85
C THR A 66 -14.82 -19.77 6.71
N PRO A 67 -14.24 -20.91 6.26
CA PRO A 67 -14.86 -21.70 5.22
C PRO A 67 -16.28 -22.08 5.67
N SER A 68 -17.24 -21.93 4.75
CA SER A 68 -18.63 -22.29 5.02
C SER A 68 -18.69 -23.77 5.45
N PRO A 69 -19.51 -24.13 6.47
CA PRO A 69 -19.64 -25.51 6.93
C PRO A 69 -19.97 -26.50 5.80
N ILE A 70 -20.68 -26.03 4.76
CA ILE A 70 -21.09 -26.82 3.60
C ILE A 70 -19.87 -27.29 2.78
N ALA A 71 -18.81 -26.49 2.68
CA ALA A 71 -17.61 -26.86 1.92
C ALA A 71 -16.74 -27.91 2.63
N ALA A 72 -16.95 -28.16 3.93
CA ALA A 72 -16.22 -29.18 4.69
C ALA A 72 -16.87 -30.57 4.61
N VAL A 73 -18.15 -30.65 4.22
CA VAL A 73 -18.90 -31.92 4.13
C VAL A 73 -18.70 -32.63 2.79
N ASP A 74 -18.25 -31.90 1.75
CA ASP A 74 -17.98 -32.44 0.40
C ASP A 74 -16.52 -32.92 0.22
N ALA A 75 -15.73 -32.96 1.30
CA ALA A 75 -14.30 -33.31 1.27
C ALA A 75 -13.98 -34.69 1.88
N GLU A 76 -15.00 -35.47 2.26
CA GLU A 76 -14.93 -36.92 2.55
C GLU A 76 -15.52 -37.73 1.38
#